data_AF-A0A1V4R4R5-F1
#
_entry.id   AF-A0A1V4R4R5-F1
#
_cell.length_a   1.000
_cell.length_b   1.000
_cell.length_c   1.000
_cell.angle_alpha   90.00
_cell.angle_beta   90.00
_cell.angle_gamma   90.00
#
_symmetry.space_group_name_H-M   'P 1'
#
loop_
_entity.id
_entity.type
_entity.pdbx_description
1 polymer ?
#
loop_
_entity_poly.entity_id
_entity_poly.type
_entity_poly.pdbx_seq_one_letter_code
_entity_poly.pdbx_strand_id
1 'polypeptide(L)'
;MLLTANLYGNDAEEKLFSVEEETYHANELSEILSQIKENPININTSTKTELQKLPWLSENDIILIIQSRKNQVLSSWEDLDKLGINAITVNELHDFIVFRKRPELHLKQQTRVEFSEAKSKLRSSLKYYQKT
;
A
#
# COMPACT_ATOMS: atom_id res chain seq x y z
N MET A 1 44.52 17.73 54.89
CA MET A 1 44.52 16.88 53.69
C MET A 1 43.56 15.73 53.93
N LEU A 2 42.52 15.61 53.10
CA LEU A 2 42.02 14.38 52.47
C LEU A 2 40.70 14.77 51.80
N LEU A 3 40.77 15.05 50.48
CA LEU A 3 39.60 15.31 49.65
C LEU A 3 38.73 14.05 49.58
N THR A 4 37.46 14.20 49.95
CA THR A 4 36.40 13.23 49.65
C THR A 4 36.14 13.28 48.14
N ALA A 5 36.52 12.23 47.43
CA ALA A 5 36.18 12.05 46.02
C ALA A 5 34.66 11.81 45.90
N ASN A 6 33.95 12.81 45.38
CA ASN A 6 32.57 12.67 44.93
C ASN A 6 32.54 11.75 43.70
N LEU A 7 32.09 10.51 43.90
CA LEU A 7 31.60 9.63 42.84
C LEU A 7 30.21 10.14 42.41
N TYR A 8 30.17 11.18 41.58
CA TYR A 8 29.01 11.44 40.74
C TYR A 8 29.14 10.52 39.52
N GLY A 9 28.41 9.40 39.55
CA GLY A 9 28.10 8.67 38.33
C GLY A 9 27.34 9.61 37.40
N ASN A 10 27.79 9.71 36.16
CA ASN A 10 27.12 10.49 35.14
C ASN A 10 25.77 9.83 34.80
N ASP A 11 24.70 10.24 35.47
CA ASP A 11 23.30 9.92 35.09
C ASP A 11 22.86 10.63 33.77
N ALA A 12 23.83 11.19 33.03
CA ALA A 12 23.60 12.03 31.86
C ALA A 12 23.41 11.25 30.55
N GLU A 13 23.53 9.92 30.57
CA GLU A 13 23.37 9.08 29.36
C GLU A 13 21.97 8.46 29.22
N GLU A 14 21.08 8.56 30.22
CA GLU A 14 19.78 7.86 30.22
C GLU A 14 18.61 8.61 29.56
N LYS A 15 18.83 9.77 28.94
CA LYS A 15 17.78 10.50 28.19
C LYS A 15 18.23 10.86 26.79
N LEU A 16 18.58 9.83 26.02
CA LEU A 16 19.01 9.95 24.63
C LEU A 16 17.89 10.34 23.65
N PHE A 17 16.62 10.25 24.06
CA PHE A 17 15.48 10.72 23.28
C PHE A 17 14.55 11.54 24.16
N SER A 18 14.19 12.74 23.70
CA SER A 18 13.16 13.54 24.37
C SER A 18 11.78 12.93 24.10
N VAL A 19 10.85 13.00 25.07
CA VAL A 19 9.47 12.50 24.93
C VAL A 19 8.77 13.09 23.69
N GLU A 20 9.18 14.30 23.31
CA GLU A 20 8.69 15.02 22.12
C GLU A 20 9.16 14.35 20.81
N GLU A 21 10.41 13.87 20.74
CA GLU A 21 10.96 13.14 19.59
C GLU A 21 10.30 11.75 19.44
N GLU A 22 10.06 11.03 20.54
CA GLU A 22 9.36 9.73 20.52
C GLU A 22 7.95 9.83 19.91
N THR A 23 7.24 10.92 20.23
CA THR A 23 5.86 11.15 19.74
C THR A 23 5.84 11.50 18.25
N TYR A 24 6.86 12.23 17.77
CA TYR A 24 6.97 12.61 16.37
C TYR A 24 7.21 11.40 15.45
N HIS A 25 8.15 10.53 15.81
CA HIS A 25 8.48 9.34 15.02
C HIS A 25 7.34 8.32 14.94
N ALA A 26 6.54 8.20 16.00
CA ALA A 26 5.35 7.34 16.00
C ALA A 26 4.30 7.82 14.99
N ASN A 27 4.09 9.14 14.89
CA ASN A 27 3.15 9.71 13.92
C ASN A 27 3.60 9.48 12.48
N GLU A 28 4.89 9.68 12.18
CA GLU A 28 5.44 9.46 10.84
C GLU A 28 5.26 8.00 10.36
N LEU A 29 5.55 7.03 11.22
CA LEU A 29 5.40 5.61 10.89
C LEU A 29 3.94 5.26 10.64
N SER A 30 3.02 5.77 11.46
CA SER A 30 1.58 5.54 11.29
C SER A 30 1.05 6.11 9.97
N GLU A 31 1.56 7.27 9.55
CA GLU A 31 1.20 7.91 8.28
C GLU A 31 1.73 7.10 7.09
N ILE A 32 2.97 6.61 7.16
CA ILE A 32 3.57 5.75 6.13
C ILE A 32 2.76 4.45 5.98
N LEU A 33 2.41 3.79 7.08
CA LEU A 33 1.61 2.57 7.04
C LEU A 33 0.20 2.82 6.48
N SER A 34 -0.41 3.97 6.80
CA SER A 34 -1.71 4.36 6.25
C SER A 34 -1.65 4.54 4.74
N GLN A 35 -0.60 5.22 4.23
CA GLN A 35 -0.38 5.38 2.80
C GLN A 35 -0.15 4.04 2.07
N ILE A 36 0.59 3.11 2.70
CA ILE A 36 0.81 1.77 2.16
C ILE A 36 -0.49 0.96 2.16
N LYS A 37 -1.36 1.13 3.15
CA LYS A 37 -2.66 0.48 3.19
C LYS A 37 -3.58 0.95 2.06
N GLU A 38 -3.55 2.25 1.74
CA GLU A 38 -4.27 2.80 0.59
C GLU A 38 -3.68 2.34 -0.75
N ASN A 39 -2.35 2.24 -0.82
CA ASN A 39 -1.62 1.81 -2.02
C ASN A 39 -0.65 0.65 -1.71
N PRO A 40 -1.18 -0.59 -1.65
CA PRO A 40 -0.39 -1.76 -1.29
C PRO A 40 0.85 -1.97 -2.17
N ILE A 41 1.94 -2.37 -1.52
CA ILE A 41 3.21 -2.62 -2.19
C ILE A 41 3.13 -3.92 -2.97
N ASN A 42 3.55 -3.89 -4.24
CA ASN A 42 3.62 -5.09 -5.05
C ASN A 42 4.95 -5.82 -4.84
N ILE A 43 4.92 -6.97 -4.16
CA ILE A 43 6.11 -7.80 -3.86
C ILE A 43 6.95 -8.11 -5.10
N ASN A 44 6.31 -8.39 -6.23
CA ASN A 44 7.02 -8.85 -7.42
C ASN A 44 7.78 -7.71 -8.11
N THR A 45 7.27 -6.48 -8.04
CA THR A 45 7.83 -5.31 -8.75
C THR A 45 8.54 -4.33 -7.84
N SER A 46 8.34 -4.39 -6.53
CA SER A 46 8.83 -3.40 -5.58
C SER A 46 10.35 -3.35 -5.49
N THR A 47 10.87 -2.20 -5.09
CA THR A 47 12.31 -2.03 -4.82
C THR A 47 12.66 -2.50 -3.39
N LYS A 48 13.96 -2.73 -3.12
CA LYS A 48 14.43 -3.09 -1.77
C LYS A 48 14.00 -2.04 -0.74
N THR A 49 14.14 -0.77 -1.09
CA THR A 49 13.80 0.38 -0.22
C THR A 49 12.31 0.48 0.06
N GLU A 50 11.45 0.11 -0.89
CA GLU A 50 10.01 0.02 -0.67
C GLU A 50 9.65 -1.10 0.32
N LEU A 51 10.25 -2.29 0.17
CA LEU A 51 10.03 -3.41 1.09
C LEU A 51 10.53 -3.12 2.50
N GLN A 52 11.61 -2.34 2.65
CA GLN A 52 12.14 -1.90 3.95
C GLN A 52 11.20 -0.98 4.73
N LYS A 53 10.18 -0.39 4.09
CA LYS A 53 9.16 0.40 4.79
C LYS A 53 8.26 -0.47 5.67
N LEU A 54 8.24 -1.78 5.44
CA LEU A 54 7.43 -2.72 6.19
C LEU A 54 8.21 -3.18 7.44
N PRO A 55 7.76 -2.80 8.66
CA PRO A 55 8.52 -3.07 9.89
C PRO A 55 8.63 -4.56 10.21
N TRP A 56 7.73 -5.40 9.66
CA TRP A 56 7.70 -6.84 9.91
C TRP A 56 8.64 -7.66 9.01
N LEU A 57 9.21 -7.07 7.95
CA LEU A 57 10.12 -7.77 7.06
C LEU A 57 11.57 -7.55 7.50
N SER A 58 12.27 -8.64 7.79
CA SER A 58 13.71 -8.59 8.03
C SER A 58 14.46 -8.35 6.72
N GLU A 59 15.68 -7.81 6.80
CA GLU A 59 16.54 -7.66 5.62
C GLU A 59 16.79 -9.01 4.91
N ASN A 60 16.90 -10.10 5.67
CA ASN A 60 17.04 -11.45 5.12
C ASN A 60 15.80 -11.85 4.30
N ASP A 61 14.60 -11.58 4.81
CA ASP A 61 13.33 -11.88 4.12
C ASP A 61 13.22 -11.08 2.81
N ILE A 62 13.61 -9.80 2.85
CA ILE A 62 13.62 -8.92 1.67
C ILE A 62 14.58 -9.47 0.61
N ILE A 63 15.77 -9.94 1.01
CA ILE A 63 16.73 -10.55 0.09
C ILE A 63 16.14 -11.82 -0.53
N LEU A 64 15.52 -12.69 0.28
CA LEU A 64 14.88 -13.91 -0.19
C LEU A 64 13.75 -13.62 -1.19
N ILE A 65 12.92 -12.63 -0.92
CA ILE A 65 11.86 -12.16 -1.82
C ILE A 65 12.44 -11.65 -3.15
N ILE A 66 13.51 -10.86 -3.10
CA ILE A 66 14.16 -10.31 -4.30
C ILE A 66 14.84 -11.40 -5.12
N GLN A 67 15.37 -12.43 -4.47
CA GLN A 67 15.97 -13.59 -5.14
C GLN A 67 14.90 -14.49 -5.75
N SER A 68 13.84 -14.79 -5.01
CA SER A 68 12.79 -15.70 -5.44
C SER A 68 12.06 -15.20 -6.69
N ARG A 69 11.77 -13.90 -6.77
CA ARG A 69 11.12 -13.30 -7.96
C ARG A 69 11.94 -13.42 -9.26
N LYS A 70 13.26 -13.64 -9.18
CA LYS A 70 14.09 -13.89 -10.38
C LYS A 70 13.80 -15.28 -10.97
N ASN A 71 13.41 -16.22 -10.13
CA ASN A 71 13.19 -17.61 -10.50
C ASN A 71 11.71 -17.91 -10.74
N GLN A 72 10.83 -17.36 -9.89
CA GLN A 72 9.40 -17.62 -9.93
C GLN A 72 8.61 -16.39 -9.48
N VAL A 73 7.52 -16.09 -10.20
CA VAL A 73 6.59 -15.02 -9.80
C VAL A 73 5.76 -15.50 -8.61
N LEU A 74 5.84 -14.78 -7.50
CA LEU A 74 5.07 -15.05 -6.29
C LEU A 74 3.60 -14.69 -6.55
N SER A 75 2.70 -15.65 -6.42
CA SER A 75 1.27 -15.45 -6.70
C SER A 75 0.37 -15.80 -5.52
N SER A 76 0.89 -16.53 -4.53
CA SER A 76 0.15 -16.96 -3.35
C SER A 76 0.89 -16.63 -2.05
N TRP A 77 0.14 -16.49 -0.96
CA TRP A 77 0.69 -16.41 0.40
C TRP A 77 1.49 -17.66 0.76
N GLU A 78 1.11 -18.83 0.23
CA GLU A 78 1.87 -20.08 0.39
C GLU A 78 3.28 -20.00 -0.20
N ASP A 79 3.49 -19.16 -1.22
CA ASP A 79 4.82 -18.98 -1.80
C ASP A 79 5.74 -18.22 -0.83
N LEU A 80 5.19 -17.35 0.03
CA LEU A 80 5.95 -16.67 1.09
C LEU A 80 6.29 -17.62 2.23
N ASP A 81 5.37 -18.50 2.61
CA ASP A 81 5.60 -19.54 3.60
C ASP A 81 6.73 -20.51 3.16
N LYS A 82 6.72 -20.91 1.88
CA LYS A 82 7.81 -21.71 1.27
C LYS A 82 9.17 -21.02 1.27
N LEU A 83 9.21 -19.68 1.28
CA LEU A 83 10.45 -18.91 1.41
C LEU A 83 10.99 -18.88 2.84
N GLY A 84 10.22 -19.39 3.82
CA GLY A 84 10.58 -19.38 5.23
C GLY A 84 10.17 -18.11 5.97
N ILE A 85 9.25 -17.31 5.40
CA ILE A 85 8.71 -16.13 6.06
C ILE A 85 7.69 -16.61 7.11
N ASN A 86 7.83 -16.11 8.34
CA ASN A 86 6.99 -16.53 9.46
C ASN A 86 5.49 -16.29 9.20
N ALA A 87 4.63 -17.24 9.55
CA ALA A 87 3.17 -17.11 9.40
C ALA A 87 2.60 -15.85 10.10
N ILE A 88 3.19 -15.44 11.24
CA ILE A 88 2.77 -14.22 11.95
C ILE A 88 3.02 -12.98 11.09
N THR A 89 4.20 -12.89 10.45
CA THR A 89 4.53 -11.75 9.60
C THR A 89 3.69 -11.77 8.34
N VAL A 90 3.43 -12.94 7.75
CA VAL A 90 2.52 -13.07 6.60
C VAL A 90 1.11 -12.53 6.91
N ASN A 91 0.59 -12.78 8.11
CA ASN A 91 -0.74 -12.30 8.51
C ASN A 91 -0.79 -10.77 8.61
N GLU A 92 0.24 -10.14 9.20
CA GLU A 92 0.33 -8.67 9.27
C GLU A 92 0.50 -8.03 7.90
N LEU A 93 1.21 -8.69 6.99
CA LEU A 93 1.48 -8.19 5.64
C LEU A 93 0.25 -8.20 4.72
N HIS A 94 -0.82 -8.90 5.09
CA HIS A 94 -1.99 -9.10 4.25
C HIS A 94 -2.62 -7.79 3.76
N ASP A 95 -2.65 -6.76 4.62
CA ASP A 95 -3.26 -5.46 4.31
C ASP A 95 -2.33 -4.50 3.56
N PHE A 96 -1.02 -4.78 3.52
CA PHE A 96 -0.01 -3.85 3.01
C PHE A 96 0.60 -4.28 1.68
N ILE A 97 0.31 -5.51 1.23
CA ILE A 97 0.97 -6.15 0.11
C ILE A 97 -0.04 -6.68 -0.92
N VAL A 98 0.36 -6.64 -2.19
CA VAL A 98 -0.33 -7.32 -3.29
C VAL A 98 0.66 -8.10 -4.17
N PHE A 99 0.20 -9.21 -4.76
CA PHE A 99 1.01 -9.97 -5.73
C PHE A 99 0.89 -9.44 -7.15
N ARG A 100 -0.27 -8.86 -7.50
CA ARG A 100 -0.56 -8.31 -8.83
C ARG A 100 -1.28 -6.98 -8.70
N LYS A 101 -0.76 -5.95 -9.38
CA LYS A 101 -1.49 -4.69 -9.54
C LYS A 101 -2.62 -4.90 -10.54
N ARG A 102 -3.81 -4.39 -10.22
CA ARG A 102 -4.92 -4.34 -11.19
C ARG A 102 -4.54 -3.30 -12.25
N PRO A 103 -4.64 -3.62 -13.56
CA PRO A 103 -4.38 -2.63 -14.59
C PRO A 103 -5.46 -1.54 -14.54
N GLU A 104 -5.06 -0.28 -14.69
CA GLU A 104 -6.00 0.83 -14.85
C GLU A 104 -6.66 0.74 -16.23
N LEU A 105 -7.91 0.27 -16.27
CA LEU A 105 -8.66 0.12 -17.51
C LEU A 105 -9.33 1.44 -17.88
N HIS A 106 -8.65 2.26 -18.69
CA HIS A 106 -9.29 3.40 -19.34
C HIS A 106 -10.02 2.96 -20.60
N LEU A 107 -11.25 2.47 -20.44
CA LEU A 107 -12.13 2.11 -21.56
C LEU A 107 -12.51 3.39 -22.33
N LYS A 108 -11.80 3.67 -23.43
CA LYS A 108 -12.06 4.83 -24.31
C LYS A 108 -13.34 4.70 -25.14
N GLN A 109 -14.00 3.53 -25.10
CA GLN A 109 -15.11 3.21 -25.99
C GLN A 109 -16.43 3.23 -25.22
N GLN A 110 -17.08 4.40 -25.21
CA GLN A 110 -18.52 4.45 -24.97
C GLN A 110 -19.20 4.02 -26.27
N THR A 111 -19.61 2.76 -26.37
CA THR A 111 -20.38 2.30 -27.52
C THR A 111 -21.76 2.93 -27.45
N ARG A 112 -21.96 4.05 -28.16
CA ARG A 112 -23.28 4.66 -28.32
C ARG A 112 -24.09 3.78 -29.27
N VAL A 113 -25.06 3.05 -28.72
CA VAL A 113 -26.05 2.33 -29.51
C VAL A 113 -27.11 3.35 -29.95
N GLU A 114 -27.05 3.79 -31.21
CA GLU A 114 -28.10 4.60 -31.81
C GLU A 114 -29.18 3.71 -32.39
N PHE A 115 -30.35 3.70 -31.76
CA PHE A 115 -31.55 3.05 -32.30
C PHE A 115 -32.18 3.99 -33.34
N SER A 116 -31.98 3.69 -34.62
CA SER A 116 -32.61 4.40 -35.74
C SER A 116 -33.92 3.71 -36.13
N GLU A 117 -35.04 4.14 -35.54
CA GLU A 117 -36.35 3.76 -36.06
C GLU A 117 -36.66 4.59 -37.30
N ALA A 118 -37.09 3.96 -38.40
CA ALA A 118 -37.60 4.68 -39.55
C ALA A 118 -38.79 5.54 -39.10
N LYS A 119 -38.69 6.87 -39.28
CA LYS A 119 -39.72 7.88 -38.90
C LYS A 119 -41.11 7.65 -39.50
N SER A 120 -41.32 6.59 -40.28
CA SER A 120 -42.57 6.29 -41.00
C SER A 120 -43.71 5.79 -40.10
N LYS A 121 -43.47 5.46 -38.82
CA LYS A 121 -44.52 4.98 -37.90
C LYS A 121 -44.87 5.88 -36.72
N LEU A 122 -44.17 7.00 -36.54
CA LEU A 122 -44.54 7.96 -35.50
C LEU A 122 -45.76 8.77 -35.96
N ARG A 123 -46.95 8.49 -35.38
CA ARG A 123 -48.12 9.36 -35.56
C ARG A 123 -47.74 10.75 -35.06
N SER A 124 -47.88 11.77 -35.90
CA SER A 124 -47.60 13.15 -35.53
C SER A 124 -48.44 13.55 -34.32
N SER A 125 -47.80 13.93 -33.21
CA SER A 125 -48.47 14.39 -31.99
C SER A 125 -48.79 15.89 -32.02
N LEU A 126 -48.45 16.58 -33.10
CA LEU A 126 -48.76 18.00 -33.29
C LEU A 126 -50.26 18.16 -33.55
N LYS A 127 -51.01 18.51 -32.49
CA LYS A 127 -52.36 19.04 -32.60
C LYS A 127 -52.25 20.47 -33.14
N TYR A 128 -52.50 20.64 -34.44
CA TYR A 128 -52.66 21.97 -35.03
C TYR A 128 -53.91 22.62 -34.46
N TYR A 129 -53.73 23.61 -33.58
CA TYR A 129 -54.81 24.54 -33.25
C TYR A 129 -54.86 25.58 -34.37
N GLN A 130 -55.84 25.46 -35.26
CA GLN A 130 -56.23 26.56 -36.13
C GLN A 130 -57.07 27.54 -35.31
N LYS A 131 -56.54 28.75 -35.15
CA LYS A 131 -57.28 29.86 -34.55
C LYS A 131 -58.17 30.46 -35.63
N THR A 132 -59.49 30.28 -35.48
CA THR A 132 -60.53 30.97 -36.25
C THR A 132 -60.58 32.44 -35.91
#